data_AF-A0A1Q5LYE8-F1
#
_entry.id   AF-A0A1Q5LYE8-F1
#
_cell.length_a   1.000
_cell.length_b   1.000
_cell.length_c   1.000
_cell.angle_alpha   90.00
_cell.angle_beta   90.00
_cell.angle_gamma   90.00
#
_symmetry.space_group_name_H-M   'P 1'
#
loop_
_entity.id
_entity.type
_entity.pdbx_description
1 polymer ?
#
loop_
_entity_poly.entity_id
_entity_poly.type
_entity_poly.pdbx_seq_one_letter_code
_entity_poly.pdbx_strand_id
1 'polypeptide(L)'
;MSAVETCAASHHARRITKALDGTSDPTPSHVEDALRGLGYLDERIHGVRRSGEKVTFVLDLRVMGGQLCLSGSTTGTRTAIEPYGASVEVDCADVRRRG
;
A
#
# COMPACT_ATOMS: atom_id res chain seq x y z
N MET A 1 -5.64 15.46 0.87
CA MET A 1 -4.19 15.28 0.69
C MET A 1 -3.57 16.56 0.17
N SER A 2 -2.48 17.00 0.78
CA SER A 2 -1.66 18.14 0.37
C SER A 2 -0.75 17.82 -0.81
N ALA A 3 -0.13 18.84 -1.42
CA ALA A 3 0.86 18.65 -2.47
C ALA A 3 2.08 17.82 -2.01
N VAL A 4 2.48 17.98 -0.74
CA VAL A 4 3.58 17.21 -0.14
C VAL A 4 3.18 15.74 -0.03
N GLU A 5 1.97 15.45 0.43
CA GLU A 5 1.47 14.07 0.52
C GLU A 5 1.34 13.41 -0.85
N THR A 6 0.89 14.15 -1.87
CA THR A 6 0.84 13.64 -3.25
C THR A 6 2.23 13.30 -3.78
N CYS A 7 3.25 14.14 -3.51
CA CYS A 7 4.63 13.85 -3.89
C CYS A 7 5.18 12.61 -3.16
N ALA A 8 4.95 12.53 -1.84
CA ALA A 8 5.33 11.38 -1.03
C ALA A 8 4.66 10.10 -1.55
N ALA A 9 3.36 10.16 -1.85
CA ALA A 9 2.62 9.04 -2.42
C ALA A 9 3.26 8.49 -3.70
N SER A 10 3.60 9.36 -4.65
CA SER A 10 4.28 8.95 -5.89
C SER A 10 5.64 8.30 -5.63
N HIS A 11 6.40 8.82 -4.66
CA HIS A 11 7.69 8.25 -4.28
C HIS A 11 7.54 6.85 -3.65
N HIS A 12 6.61 6.70 -2.71
CA HIS A 12 6.32 5.41 -2.07
C HIS A 12 5.78 4.38 -3.07
N ALA A 13 4.86 4.78 -3.94
CA ALA A 13 4.33 3.93 -5.01
C ALA A 13 5.44 3.35 -5.87
N ARG A 14 6.38 4.19 -6.34
CA ARG A 14 7.52 3.74 -7.15
C ARG A 14 8.41 2.74 -6.41
N ARG A 15 8.69 2.99 -5.12
CA ARG A 15 9.52 2.09 -4.30
C ARG A 15 8.84 0.73 -4.11
N ILE A 16 7.55 0.73 -3.81
CA ILE A 16 6.76 -0.48 -3.59
C ILE A 16 6.65 -1.29 -4.88
N THR A 17 6.29 -0.66 -6.00
CA THR A 17 6.24 -1.31 -7.32
C THR A 17 7.56 -2.01 -7.62
N LYS A 18 8.70 -1.32 -7.48
CA LYS A 18 10.02 -1.92 -7.72
C LYS A 18 10.32 -3.13 -6.82
N ALA A 19 9.87 -3.12 -5.57
CA ALA A 19 10.12 -4.21 -4.63
C ALA A 19 9.23 -5.44 -4.89
N LEU A 20 8.03 -5.23 -5.42
CA LEU A 20 7.06 -6.29 -5.71
C LEU A 20 7.19 -6.86 -7.12
N ASP A 21 7.82 -6.12 -8.03
CA ASP A 21 8.06 -6.57 -9.40
C ASP A 21 9.03 -7.77 -9.42
N GLY A 22 8.71 -8.76 -10.25
CA GLY A 22 9.58 -9.92 -10.50
C GLY A 22 9.27 -11.14 -9.64
N THR A 23 8.30 -11.06 -8.72
CA THR A 23 7.84 -12.21 -7.93
C THR A 23 6.63 -12.84 -8.60
N SER A 24 6.82 -13.75 -9.56
CA SER A 24 5.70 -14.47 -10.19
C SER A 24 4.86 -15.21 -9.14
N ASP A 25 3.53 -15.02 -9.18
CA ASP A 25 2.57 -15.59 -8.22
C ASP A 25 2.84 -15.21 -6.74
N PRO A 26 2.68 -13.93 -6.37
CA PRO A 26 2.97 -13.46 -5.02
C PRO A 26 2.02 -14.11 -4.00
N THR A 27 2.57 -14.45 -2.84
CA THR A 27 1.80 -14.83 -1.64
C THR A 27 1.63 -13.61 -0.74
N PRO A 28 0.63 -13.60 0.17
CA PRO A 28 0.53 -12.56 1.19
C PRO A 28 1.84 -12.36 1.98
N SER A 29 2.51 -13.45 2.37
CA SER A 29 3.82 -13.39 3.05
C SER A 29 4.88 -12.69 2.20
N HIS A 30 4.99 -13.01 0.90
CA HIS A 30 5.95 -12.33 0.02
C HIS A 30 5.73 -10.82 -0.02
N VAL A 31 4.47 -10.37 -0.03
CA VAL A 31 4.15 -8.94 -0.02
C VAL A 31 4.46 -8.31 1.33
N GLU A 32 4.11 -8.95 2.45
CA GLU A 32 4.45 -8.46 3.78
C GLU A 32 5.97 -8.31 3.95
N ASP A 33 6.74 -9.34 3.56
CA ASP A 33 8.19 -9.35 3.70
C ASP A 33 8.85 -8.28 2.82
N ALA A 34 8.34 -8.06 1.60
CA ALA A 34 8.80 -6.97 0.75
C ALA A 34 8.51 -5.58 1.37
N LEU A 35 7.33 -5.39 1.96
CA LEU A 35 6.97 -4.14 2.63
C LEU A 35 7.81 -3.90 3.90
N ARG A 36 8.02 -4.93 4.73
CA ARG A 36 8.94 -4.90 5.87
C ARG A 36 10.36 -4.57 5.43
N GLY A 37 10.84 -5.20 4.36
CA GLY A 37 12.17 -4.94 3.77
C GLY A 37 12.36 -3.50 3.28
N LEU A 38 11.28 -2.79 2.94
CA LEU A 38 11.30 -1.36 2.61
C LEU A 38 11.27 -0.45 3.86
N GLY A 39 11.11 -1.01 5.05
CA GLY A 39 11.08 -0.32 6.34
C GLY A 39 9.69 0.07 6.83
N TYR A 40 8.61 -0.48 6.24
CA TYR A 40 7.27 -0.27 6.79
C TYR A 40 7.05 -1.17 8.01
N LEU A 41 6.50 -0.59 9.07
CA LEU A 41 6.16 -1.29 10.31
C LEU A 41 4.88 -2.12 10.11
N ASP A 42 4.79 -3.26 10.79
CA ASP A 42 3.61 -4.14 10.72
C ASP A 42 2.31 -3.41 11.04
N GLU A 43 2.34 -2.52 12.03
CA GLU A 43 1.20 -1.70 12.44
C GLU A 43 0.65 -0.78 11.34
N ARG A 44 1.43 -0.52 10.28
CA ARG A 44 1.03 0.30 9.14
C ARG A 44 0.59 -0.54 7.94
N ILE A 45 0.82 -1.84 7.96
CA ILE A 45 0.51 -2.77 6.88
C ILE A 45 -0.81 -3.46 7.23
N HIS A 46 -1.83 -3.27 6.41
CA HIS A 46 -3.17 -3.76 6.69
C HIS A 46 -3.74 -4.59 5.55
N GLY A 47 -4.59 -5.55 5.91
CA GLY A 47 -5.45 -6.25 4.96
C GLY A 47 -4.68 -7.00 3.85
N VAL A 48 -3.46 -7.46 4.13
CA VAL A 48 -2.69 -8.24 3.16
C VAL A 48 -3.39 -9.58 2.95
N ARG A 49 -3.95 -9.77 1.77
CA ARG A 49 -4.69 -11.00 1.45
C ARG A 49 -4.64 -11.29 -0.04
N ARG A 50 -4.79 -12.57 -0.37
CA ARG A 50 -4.94 -13.02 -1.75
C ARG A 50 -6.41 -12.88 -2.18
N SER A 51 -6.61 -12.31 -3.36
CA SER A 51 -7.90 -12.18 -4.04
C SER A 51 -7.73 -12.63 -5.48
N GLY A 52 -8.08 -13.89 -5.75
CA GLY A 52 -7.77 -14.56 -7.01
C GLY A 52 -6.26 -14.67 -7.25
N GLU A 53 -5.80 -14.10 -8.36
CA GLU A 53 -4.38 -14.06 -8.77
C GLU A 53 -3.61 -12.88 -8.18
N LYS A 54 -4.27 -11.99 -7.44
CA LYS A 54 -3.66 -10.78 -6.88
C LYS A 54 -3.48 -10.91 -5.39
N VAL A 55 -2.45 -10.28 -4.86
CA VAL A 55 -2.37 -9.92 -3.44
C VAL A 55 -2.72 -8.45 -3.30
N THR A 56 -3.66 -8.14 -2.43
CA THR A 56 -4.07 -6.77 -2.09
C THR A 56 -3.57 -6.40 -0.71
N PHE A 57 -3.26 -5.14 -0.49
CA PHE A 57 -2.86 -4.61 0.82
C PHE A 57 -3.24 -3.13 0.93
N VAL A 58 -3.17 -2.62 2.15
CA VAL A 58 -3.32 -1.20 2.48
C VAL A 58 -2.13 -0.77 3.33
N LEU A 59 -1.64 0.43 3.09
CA LEU A 59 -0.54 1.02 3.85
C LEU A 59 -0.96 2.35 4.47
N ASP A 60 -0.77 2.48 5.77
CA ASP A 60 -0.97 3.72 6.52
C ASP A 60 0.33 4.54 6.56
N LEU A 61 0.36 5.62 5.77
CA LEU A 61 1.48 6.56 5.70
C LEU A 61 1.17 7.89 6.40
N ARG A 62 0.16 7.94 7.26
CA ARG A 62 -0.15 9.13 8.03
C ARG A 62 1.00 9.43 8.97
N VAL A 63 1.38 10.71 9.02
CA VAL A 63 2.41 11.27 9.90
C VAL A 63 1.92 12.63 10.38
N MET A 64 1.99 12.88 11.69
CA MET A 64 1.66 14.19 12.31
C MET A 64 0.32 14.78 11.84
N GLY A 65 -0.75 13.98 11.81
CA GLY A 65 -2.08 14.43 11.38
C GLY A 65 -2.31 14.45 9.87
N GLY A 66 -1.38 13.91 9.08
CA GLY A 66 -1.58 13.65 7.65
C GLY A 66 -2.71 12.65 7.38
N GLN A 67 -3.08 12.56 6.11
CA GLN A 67 -4.21 11.78 5.61
C GLN A 67 -3.80 10.66 4.66
N LEU A 68 -2.51 10.57 4.31
CA LEU A 68 -2.04 9.69 3.26
C LEU A 68 -2.14 8.20 3.63
N CYS A 69 -2.95 7.47 2.88
CA CYS A 69 -2.95 6.01 2.83
C CYS A 69 -2.68 5.55 1.39
N LEU A 70 -2.17 4.33 1.22
CA LEU A 70 -2.02 3.69 -0.09
C LEU A 70 -2.83 2.40 -0.17
N SER A 71 -3.51 2.21 -1.29
CA SER A 71 -4.07 0.93 -1.71
C SER A 71 -3.07 0.25 -2.64
N GLY A 72 -2.79 -1.02 -2.42
CA GLY A 72 -1.91 -1.78 -3.29
C GLY A 72 -2.55 -3.07 -3.78
N SER A 73 -2.25 -3.42 -5.03
CA SER A 73 -2.50 -4.75 -5.56
C SER A 73 -1.36 -5.19 -6.46
N THR A 74 -0.97 -6.47 -6.38
CA THR A 74 0.08 -7.02 -7.24
C THR A 74 -0.25 -8.42 -7.72
N THR A 75 0.04 -8.70 -8.99
CA THR A 75 0.12 -10.07 -9.56
C THR A 75 1.58 -10.57 -9.60
N GLY A 76 2.53 -9.77 -9.09
CA GLY A 76 3.97 -10.03 -9.21
C GLY A 76 4.58 -9.56 -10.53
N THR A 77 3.80 -9.61 -11.60
CA THR A 77 4.14 -9.08 -12.93
C THR A 77 3.63 -7.66 -13.15
N ARG A 78 2.62 -7.25 -12.39
CA ARG A 78 2.04 -5.91 -12.43
C ARG A 78 1.65 -5.50 -11.02
N THR A 79 2.10 -4.33 -10.61
CA THR A 79 1.76 -3.72 -9.32
C THR A 79 1.03 -2.41 -9.57
N ALA A 80 -0.15 -2.24 -8.96
CA ALA A 80 -0.92 -1.01 -8.97
C ALA A 80 -0.99 -0.44 -7.54
N ILE A 81 -0.61 0.84 -7.40
CA ILE A 81 -0.63 1.57 -6.12
C ILE A 81 -1.44 2.84 -6.30
N GLU A 82 -2.45 3.05 -5.45
CA GLU A 82 -3.35 4.20 -5.52
C GLU A 82 -3.37 4.93 -4.17
N PRO A 83 -3.00 6.22 -4.13
CA PRO A 83 -3.12 7.00 -2.92
C PRO A 83 -4.54 7.48 -2.69
N TYR A 84 -4.92 7.59 -1.42
CA TYR A 84 -6.17 8.20 -1.01
C TYR A 84 -6.03 8.85 0.37
N GLY A 85 -6.94 9.78 0.67
CA GLY A 85 -7.01 10.44 1.97
C GLY A 85 -7.95 9.70 2.91
N ALA A 86 -7.52 9.52 4.17
CA ALA A 86 -8.38 9.10 5.27
C ALA A 86 -8.28 10.09 6.43
N SER A 87 -9.40 10.34 7.12
CA SER A 87 -9.37 11.01 8.44
C SER A 87 -8.59 10.15 9.44
N VAL A 88 -8.00 10.76 10.47
CA VAL A 88 -7.33 10.03 11.56
C VAL A 88 -8.28 9.14 12.36
N GLU A 89 -9.59 9.43 12.30
CA GLU A 89 -10.66 8.68 12.99
C GLU A 89 -11.10 7.42 12.23
N VAL A 90 -10.65 7.25 10.98
CA VAL A 90 -11.04 6.13 10.12
C VAL A 90 -9.80 5.33 9.75
N ASP A 91 -9.87 4.01 9.91
CA ASP A 91 -8.79 3.13 9.49
C ASP A 91 -8.64 3.16 7.97
N CYS A 92 -7.40 3.25 7.51
CA CYS A 92 -7.09 3.25 6.08
C CYS A 92 -7.75 2.05 5.36
N ALA A 93 -7.84 0.89 6.02
CA ALA A 93 -8.44 -0.33 5.46
C ALA A 93 -9.97 -0.24 5.26
N ASP A 94 -10.66 0.61 6.01
CA ASP A 94 -12.13 0.69 6.04
C ASP A 94 -12.70 1.77 5.12
N VAL A 95 -11.84 2.60 4.53
CA VAL A 95 -12.26 3.61 3.56
C VAL A 95 -12.82 2.94 2.30
N ARG A 96 -14.13 3.11 2.08
CA ARG A 96 -14.80 2.68 0.84
C ARG A 96 -14.35 3.56 -0.32
N ARG A 97 -13.64 2.97 -1.28
CA ARG A 97 -13.17 3.66 -2.49
C ARG A 97 -14.12 3.34 -3.65
N ARG A 98 -14.50 4.34 -4.45
CA ARG A 98 -15.19 4.10 -5.72
C ARG A 98 -14.13 3.55 -6.68
N GLY A 99 -14.32 2.29 -7.10
CA GLY A 99 -13.50 1.67 -8.15
C GLY A 99 -13.85 2.19 -9.54
#